data_AF-A0A1R1HYH9-F1
#
_entry.id   AF-A0A1R1HYH9-F1
#
_cell.length_a   1.000
_cell.length_b   1.000
_cell.length_c   1.000
_cell.angle_alpha   90.00
_cell.angle_beta   90.00
_cell.angle_gamma   90.00
#
_symmetry.space_group_name_H-M   'P 1'
#
loop_
_entity.id
_entity.type
_entity.pdbx_description
1 polymer ?
#
loop_
_entity_poly.entity_id
_entity_poly.type
_entity_poly.pdbx_seq_one_letter_code
_entity_poly.pdbx_strand_id
1 'polypeptide(L)'
;GKRSPYPWSTNWLDGFPDPDIARDPYFHAFPLVDITLIPDDEIMQHRSMAAFTLVQKHIRQRDMTTLLDKLSRLMILGQMSGQQIRMLINYMALVGEAQDVRTLVHGLAQRVPQQGEELMTLAEELRRDALL
;
A
#
# COMPACT_ATOMS: atom_id res chain seq x y z
N GLY A 1 -37.06 2.77 -34.97
CA GLY A 1 -36.02 3.06 -33.97
C GLY A 1 -34.81 2.21 -34.28
N LYS A 2 -33.61 2.79 -34.33
CA LYS A 2 -32.38 2.02 -34.63
C LYS A 2 -31.93 1.27 -33.39
N ARG A 3 -31.88 -0.05 -33.45
CA ARG A 3 -31.18 -0.89 -32.46
C ARG A 3 -29.71 -0.51 -32.50
N SER A 4 -29.13 -0.17 -31.34
CA SER A 4 -27.68 0.01 -31.20
C SER A 4 -26.99 -1.31 -31.63
N PRO A 5 -25.94 -1.26 -32.47
CA PRO A 5 -25.19 -2.45 -32.89
C PRO A 5 -24.38 -3.08 -31.73
N TYR A 6 -24.15 -2.34 -30.65
CA TYR A 6 -23.47 -2.82 -29.46
C TYR A 6 -24.51 -3.18 -28.37
N PRO A 7 -24.58 -4.46 -27.94
CA PRO A 7 -25.62 -4.94 -27.04
C PRO A 7 -25.38 -4.63 -25.55
N TRP A 8 -24.21 -4.10 -25.18
CA TRP A 8 -23.88 -3.79 -23.79
C TRP A 8 -24.04 -2.30 -23.48
N SER A 9 -24.02 -1.96 -22.19
CA SER A 9 -24.11 -0.58 -21.75
C SER A 9 -22.94 0.27 -22.25
N THR A 10 -23.24 1.51 -22.63
CA THR A 10 -22.24 2.53 -22.94
C THR A 10 -21.91 3.40 -21.72
N ASN A 11 -22.61 3.20 -20.60
CA ASN A 11 -22.26 3.83 -19.34
C ASN A 11 -21.16 3.00 -18.66
N TRP A 12 -19.95 3.54 -18.63
CA TRP A 12 -18.77 2.84 -18.09
C TRP A 12 -18.90 2.49 -16.60
N LEU A 13 -19.73 3.21 -15.84
CA LEU A 13 -20.02 2.90 -14.43
C LEU A 13 -20.70 1.54 -14.25
N ASP A 14 -21.41 1.06 -15.27
CA ASP A 14 -22.07 -0.25 -15.22
C ASP A 14 -21.06 -1.41 -15.24
N GLY A 15 -19.76 -1.10 -15.43
CA GLY A 15 -18.66 -2.05 -15.27
C GLY A 15 -18.21 -2.28 -13.83
N PHE A 16 -18.69 -1.49 -12.86
CA PHE A 16 -18.37 -1.70 -11.45
C PHE A 16 -19.31 -2.73 -10.81
N PRO A 17 -18.85 -3.50 -9.80
CA PRO A 17 -19.72 -4.38 -9.02
C PRO A 17 -20.88 -3.64 -8.35
N ASP A 18 -20.66 -2.38 -7.98
CA ASP A 18 -21.67 -1.46 -7.45
C ASP A 18 -21.52 -0.09 -8.15
N PRO A 19 -22.34 0.19 -9.18
CA PRO A 19 -22.30 1.45 -9.90
C PRO A 19 -22.68 2.67 -9.04
N ASP A 20 -23.47 2.50 -7.99
CA ASP A 20 -23.89 3.59 -7.12
C ASP A 20 -22.75 4.08 -6.22
N ILE A 21 -21.95 3.15 -5.69
CA ILE A 21 -20.72 3.49 -4.96
C ILE A 21 -19.71 4.16 -5.89
N ALA A 22 -19.60 3.72 -7.15
CA ALA A 22 -18.66 4.30 -8.11
C ALA A 22 -19.06 5.72 -8.54
N ARG A 23 -20.35 6.07 -8.56
CA ARG A 23 -20.81 7.40 -8.98
C ARG A 23 -20.20 8.52 -8.15
N ASP A 24 -20.11 8.33 -6.84
CA ASP A 24 -19.67 9.39 -5.94
C ASP A 24 -18.24 9.89 -6.22
N PRO A 25 -17.19 9.05 -6.18
CA PRO A 25 -15.81 9.49 -6.41
C PRO A 25 -15.52 9.96 -7.84
N TYR A 26 -16.33 9.55 -8.82
CA TYR A 26 -16.08 9.88 -10.24
C TYR A 26 -16.89 11.05 -10.77
N PHE A 27 -17.96 11.46 -10.10
CA PHE A 27 -18.82 12.57 -10.54
C PHE A 27 -18.95 13.72 -9.53
N HIS A 28 -18.41 13.59 -8.32
CA HIS A 28 -18.35 14.66 -7.34
C HIS A 28 -16.91 15.10 -7.06
N ALA A 29 -16.77 16.18 -6.27
CA ALA A 29 -15.46 16.58 -5.78
C ALA A 29 -14.83 15.41 -5.03
N PHE A 30 -13.60 15.05 -5.41
CA PHE A 30 -12.93 13.90 -4.83
C PHE A 30 -12.73 14.14 -3.32
N PRO A 31 -13.26 13.27 -2.45
CA PRO A 31 -13.12 13.47 -1.01
C PRO A 31 -11.66 13.31 -0.62
N LEU A 32 -11.05 14.39 -0.14
CA LEU A 32 -9.71 14.33 0.44
C LEU A 32 -9.81 13.89 1.88
N VAL A 33 -9.15 12.77 2.20
CA VAL A 33 -9.09 12.23 3.54
C VAL A 33 -7.72 12.55 4.15
N ASP A 34 -7.73 13.20 5.30
CA ASP A 34 -6.51 13.42 6.08
C ASP A 34 -6.16 12.16 6.87
N ILE A 35 -5.26 11.36 6.32
CA ILE A 35 -4.79 10.11 6.93
C ILE A 35 -4.05 10.34 8.26
N THR A 36 -3.59 11.56 8.55
CA THR A 36 -2.87 11.84 9.80
C THR A 36 -3.78 11.79 11.02
N LEU A 37 -5.08 12.04 10.83
CA LEU A 37 -6.09 12.04 11.88
C LEU A 37 -6.67 10.65 12.16
N ILE A 38 -6.50 9.70 11.24
CA ILE A 38 -7.05 8.34 11.39
C ILE A 38 -6.15 7.54 12.36
N PRO A 39 -6.69 6.98 13.46
CA PRO A 39 -5.91 6.15 14.38
C PRO A 39 -5.31 4.92 13.68
N ASP A 40 -4.12 4.50 14.09
CA ASP A 40 -3.44 3.35 13.47
C ASP A 40 -4.26 2.06 13.60
N ASP A 41 -4.96 1.86 14.72
CA ASP A 41 -5.81 0.68 14.95
C ASP A 41 -7.04 0.65 14.02
N GLU A 42 -7.50 1.82 13.56
CA GLU A 42 -8.53 1.92 12.53
C GLU A 42 -7.93 1.60 11.16
N ILE A 43 -6.76 2.17 10.83
CA ILE A 43 -6.03 1.87 9.59
C ILE A 43 -5.73 0.37 9.46
N MET A 44 -5.40 -0.31 10.56
CA MET A 44 -5.13 -1.76 10.58
C MET A 44 -6.31 -2.62 10.11
N GLN A 45 -7.53 -2.06 10.03
CA GLN A 45 -8.73 -2.75 9.54
C GLN A 45 -8.90 -2.64 8.02
N HIS A 46 -8.08 -1.83 7.33
CA HIS A 46 -8.19 -1.54 5.90
C HIS A 46 -7.66 -2.65 4.97
N ARG A 47 -7.57 -3.91 5.45
CA ARG A 47 -7.08 -5.08 4.70
C ARG A 47 -5.78 -4.79 3.95
N SER A 48 -5.79 -4.88 2.62
CA SER A 48 -4.63 -4.66 1.75
C SER A 48 -4.13 -3.22 1.70
N MET A 49 -4.97 -2.24 2.06
CA MET A 49 -4.58 -0.82 2.10
C MET A 49 -3.91 -0.43 3.42
N ALA A 50 -4.08 -1.21 4.48
CA ALA A 50 -3.56 -0.88 5.81
C ALA A 50 -2.06 -0.56 5.80
N ALA A 51 -1.25 -1.40 5.14
CA ALA A 51 0.20 -1.23 5.12
C ALA A 51 0.62 0.04 4.36
N PHE A 52 -0.02 0.31 3.22
CA PHE A 52 0.24 1.52 2.44
C PHE A 52 -0.15 2.78 3.20
N THR A 53 -1.33 2.80 3.83
CA THR A 53 -1.79 3.96 4.59
C THR A 53 -0.91 4.21 5.82
N LEU A 54 -0.49 3.15 6.54
CA LEU A 54 0.46 3.28 7.66
C LEU A 54 1.79 3.85 7.19
N VAL A 55 2.36 3.32 6.11
CA VAL A 55 3.61 3.85 5.57
C VAL A 55 3.42 5.31 5.16
N GLN A 56 2.40 5.66 4.40
CA GLN A 56 2.14 7.05 3.99
C GLN A 56 2.01 8.02 5.17
N LYS A 57 1.28 7.62 6.21
CA LYS A 57 1.07 8.44 7.41
C LYS A 57 2.39 8.68 8.16
N HIS A 58 3.30 7.70 8.18
CA HIS A 58 4.52 7.75 8.99
C HIS A 58 5.82 7.93 8.17
N ILE A 59 5.76 8.04 6.84
CA ILE A 59 6.96 8.06 5.97
C ILE A 59 7.93 9.22 6.25
N ARG A 60 7.43 10.30 6.88
CA ARG A 60 8.21 11.48 7.28
C ARG A 60 8.63 11.45 8.76
N GLN A 61 8.27 10.42 9.52
CA GLN A 61 8.71 10.28 10.90
C GLN A 61 10.13 9.77 10.95
N ARG A 62 10.94 10.32 11.86
CA ARG A 62 12.36 9.97 12.05
C ARG A 62 12.61 8.55 12.56
N ASP A 63 11.56 7.87 13.01
CA ASP A 63 11.67 6.49 13.49
C ASP A 63 10.53 5.65 12.91
N MET A 64 10.76 5.19 11.68
CA MET A 64 9.84 4.28 11.01
C MET A 64 9.86 2.87 11.60
N THR A 65 10.80 2.53 12.49
CA THR A 65 10.83 1.19 13.12
C THR A 65 9.62 0.96 14.02
N THR A 66 8.94 2.02 14.45
CA THR A 66 7.64 1.97 15.14
C THR A 66 6.54 1.27 14.32
N LEU A 67 6.67 1.22 12.99
CA LEU A 67 5.74 0.49 12.11
C LEU A 67 6.04 -1.00 12.02
N LEU A 68 7.21 -1.45 12.47
CA LEU A 68 7.72 -2.79 12.20
C LEU A 68 6.76 -3.89 12.65
N ASP A 69 6.24 -3.79 13.88
CA ASP A 69 5.33 -4.81 14.42
C ASP A 69 3.98 -4.80 13.68
N LYS A 70 3.46 -3.62 13.30
CA LYS A 70 2.20 -3.48 12.55
C LYS A 70 2.32 -4.06 11.14
N LEU A 71 3.38 -3.69 10.42
CA LEU A 71 3.64 -4.18 9.06
C LEU A 71 3.91 -5.69 9.04
N SER A 72 4.70 -6.19 10.00
CA SER A 72 4.94 -7.63 10.14
C SER A 72 3.63 -8.39 10.34
N ARG A 73 2.72 -7.86 11.19
CA ARG A 73 1.41 -8.47 11.42
C ARG A 73 0.56 -8.51 10.15
N LEU A 74 0.50 -7.43 9.38
CA LEU A 74 -0.26 -7.38 8.12
C LEU A 74 0.25 -8.39 7.09
N MET A 75 1.57 -8.54 7.02
CA MET A 75 2.24 -9.50 6.14
C MET A 75 1.98 -10.95 6.57
N ILE A 76 2.11 -11.27 7.87
CA ILE A 76 1.83 -12.62 8.42
C ILE A 76 0.37 -13.02 8.24
N LEU A 77 -0.56 -12.06 8.37
CA LEU A 77 -1.99 -12.29 8.15
C LEU A 77 -2.36 -12.46 6.67
N GLY A 78 -1.39 -12.43 5.75
CA GLY A 78 -1.61 -12.62 4.32
C GLY A 78 -2.46 -11.50 3.69
N GLN A 79 -2.49 -10.31 4.30
CA GLN A 79 -3.28 -9.18 3.78
C GLN A 79 -2.62 -8.52 2.56
N MET A 80 -1.40 -8.93 2.20
CA MET A 80 -0.64 -8.41 1.09
C MET A 80 -0.09 -9.53 0.20
N SER A 81 -0.19 -9.34 -1.12
CA SER A 81 0.54 -10.15 -2.10
C SER A 81 2.00 -9.73 -2.20
N GLY A 82 2.87 -10.61 -2.74
CA GLY A 82 4.28 -10.25 -3.01
C GLY A 82 4.40 -8.98 -3.87
N GLN A 83 3.57 -8.84 -4.90
CA GLN A 83 3.52 -7.60 -5.71
C GLN A 83 3.20 -6.36 -4.86
N GLN A 84 2.25 -6.44 -3.92
CA GLN A 84 1.91 -5.31 -3.05
C GLN A 84 3.06 -4.97 -2.09
N ILE A 85 3.79 -5.98 -1.61
CA ILE A 85 4.97 -5.79 -0.74
C ILE A 85 6.08 -5.09 -1.51
N ARG A 86 6.38 -5.55 -2.73
CA ARG A 86 7.36 -4.90 -3.59
C ARG A 86 7.00 -3.45 -3.89
N MET A 87 5.72 -3.18 -4.19
CA MET A 87 5.23 -1.82 -4.39
C MET A 87 5.38 -0.95 -3.13
N LEU A 88 5.10 -1.50 -1.94
CA LEU A 88 5.25 -0.78 -0.67
C LEU A 88 6.71 -0.41 -0.42
N ILE A 89 7.64 -1.34 -0.66
CA ILE A 89 9.08 -1.11 -0.45
C ILE A 89 9.62 -0.09 -1.45
N ASN A 90 9.25 -0.21 -2.73
CA ASN A 90 9.65 0.76 -3.74
C ASN A 90 9.13 2.17 -3.41
N TYR A 91 7.89 2.26 -2.91
CA TYR A 91 7.35 3.54 -2.45
C TYR A 91 8.18 4.10 -1.28
N MET A 92 8.47 3.28 -0.26
CA MET A 92 9.30 3.70 0.87
C MET A 92 10.67 4.19 0.42
N ALA A 93 11.32 3.48 -0.50
CA ALA A 93 12.61 3.84 -1.07
C ALA A 93 12.59 5.17 -1.82
N LEU A 94 11.49 5.46 -2.53
CA LEU A 94 11.34 6.66 -3.34
C LEU A 94 11.13 7.93 -2.50
N VAL A 95 10.37 7.84 -1.41
CA VAL A 95 9.90 9.02 -0.67
C VAL A 95 10.36 9.10 0.79
N GLY A 96 10.85 7.99 1.35
CA GLY A 96 11.33 7.89 2.74
C GLY A 96 12.83 8.16 2.87
N GLU A 97 13.31 8.22 4.12
CA GLU A 97 14.73 8.35 4.41
C GLU A 97 15.44 7.00 4.24
N ALA A 98 16.50 6.96 3.42
CA ALA A 98 17.14 5.72 3.00
C ALA A 98 17.62 4.82 4.16
N GLN A 99 18.12 5.42 5.26
CA GLN A 99 18.58 4.67 6.43
C GLN A 99 17.44 4.00 7.19
N ASP A 100 16.33 4.72 7.39
CA ASP A 100 15.16 4.23 8.11
C ASP A 100 14.44 3.13 7.32
N VAL A 101 14.29 3.34 6.02
CA VAL A 101 13.68 2.36 5.10
C VAL A 101 14.48 1.05 5.11
N ARG A 102 15.81 1.12 5.00
CA ARG A 102 16.66 -0.08 5.04
C ARG A 102 16.56 -0.81 6.38
N THR A 103 16.55 -0.08 7.48
CA THR A 103 16.43 -0.65 8.82
C THR A 103 15.08 -1.36 8.99
N LEU A 104 14.00 -0.74 8.53
CA LEU A 104 12.66 -1.29 8.57
C LEU A 104 12.53 -2.55 7.71
N VAL A 105 12.98 -2.52 6.45
CA VAL A 105 12.90 -3.68 5.54
C VAL A 105 13.72 -4.85 6.07
N HIS A 106 14.91 -4.60 6.62
CA HIS A 106 15.70 -5.66 7.23
C HIS A 106 15.01 -6.27 8.45
N GLY A 107 14.39 -5.44 9.30
CA GLY A 107 13.58 -5.90 10.42
C GLY A 107 12.37 -6.73 9.98
N LEU A 108 11.72 -6.37 8.87
CA LEU A 108 10.59 -7.11 8.29
C LEU A 108 11.04 -8.49 7.78
N ALA A 109 12.16 -8.56 7.08
CA ALA A 109 12.71 -9.83 6.58
C ALA A 109 12.98 -10.84 7.72
N GLN A 110 13.39 -10.35 8.90
CA GLN A 110 13.62 -11.19 10.08
C GLN A 110 12.32 -11.67 10.74
N ARG A 111 11.25 -10.86 10.72
CA ARG A 111 9.97 -11.18 11.39
C ARG A 111 8.99 -11.95 10.51
N VAL A 112 9.13 -11.89 9.18
CA VAL A 112 8.19 -12.48 8.21
C VAL A 112 8.92 -13.51 7.33
N PRO A 113 9.27 -14.70 7.87
CA PRO A 113 10.11 -15.68 7.15
C PRO A 113 9.46 -16.19 5.86
N GLN A 114 8.12 -16.21 5.78
CA GLN A 114 7.37 -16.60 4.58
C GLN A 114 7.64 -15.69 3.37
N GLN A 115 7.99 -14.43 3.62
CA GLN A 115 8.32 -13.42 2.61
C GLN A 115 9.78 -12.97 2.75
N GLY A 116 10.57 -13.64 3.59
CA GLY A 116 11.89 -13.20 4.01
C GLY A 116 12.89 -13.13 2.86
N GLU A 117 12.81 -14.04 1.89
CA GLU A 117 13.69 -14.05 0.72
C GLU A 117 13.44 -12.85 -0.21
N GLU A 118 12.18 -12.55 -0.52
CA GLU A 118 11.80 -11.38 -1.32
C GLU A 118 12.18 -10.08 -0.58
N LEU A 119 11.88 -9.99 0.71
CA LEU A 119 12.22 -8.84 1.55
C LEU A 119 13.74 -8.63 1.67
N MET A 120 14.51 -9.72 1.82
CA MET A 120 15.97 -9.62 1.91
C MET A 120 16.58 -9.19 0.57
N THR A 121 16.09 -9.73 -0.54
CA THR A 121 16.52 -9.32 -1.89
C THR A 121 16.29 -7.82 -2.08
N LEU A 122 15.09 -7.32 -1.73
CA LEU A 122 14.77 -5.90 -1.80
C LEU A 122 15.65 -5.07 -0.84
N ALA A 123 15.94 -5.56 0.37
CA ALA A 123 16.85 -4.88 1.29
C ALA A 123 18.27 -4.74 0.72
N GLU A 124 18.75 -5.76 0.01
CA GLU A 124 20.06 -5.75 -0.64
C GLU A 124 20.10 -4.80 -1.85
N GLU A 125 19.05 -4.77 -2.67
CA GLU A 125 18.90 -3.81 -3.77
C GLU A 125 19.00 -2.37 -3.26
N LEU A 126 18.23 -2.04 -2.21
CA LEU A 126 18.27 -0.72 -1.56
C LEU A 126 19.65 -0.35 -1.01
N ARG A 127 20.42 -1.34 -0.54
CA ARG A 127 21.79 -1.12 -0.08
C ARG A 127 22.74 -0.79 -1.23
N ARG A 128 22.55 -1.38 -2.41
CA ARG A 128 23.38 -1.13 -3.60
C ARG A 128 23.12 0.25 -4.18
N ASP A 129 21.84 0.63 -4.29
CA ASP A 129 21.46 1.94 -4.87
C ASP A 129 21.92 3.12 -4.00
N ALA A 130 21.99 2.96 -2.68
CA ALA A 130 22.48 4.00 -1.76
C ALA A 130 24.00 4.25 -1.81
N LEU A 131 24.76 3.45 -2.59
CA LEU A 131 26.22 3.58 -2.77
C LEU A 131 26.61 4.30 -4.08
N LEU A 132 25.62 4.78 -4.85
CA LEU A 132 25.76 5.59 -6.06
C LEU A 132 25.34 7.03 -5.79
#